data_AF-A0A6G0IQ96-F1
#
_entry.id   AF-A0A6G0IQ96-F1
#
_cell.length_a   1.000
_cell.length_b   1.000
_cell.length_c   1.000
_cell.angle_alpha   90.00
_cell.angle_beta   90.00
_cell.angle_gamma   90.00
#
_symmetry.space_group_name_H-M   'P 1'
#
loop_
_entity.id
_entity.type
_entity.pdbx_description
1 polymer ?
#
loop_
_entity_poly.entity_id
_entity_poly.type
_entity_poly.pdbx_seq_one_letter_code
_entity_poly.pdbx_strand_id
1 'polypeptide(L)'
;MLTLGGFGFGWVREIIRIPAYVAEANQDATNMAPPSVGPVRFAGQVCVGIYFGTVALIGLNSLSFFYLIVLPLCVGAGVHLVSSVGQQTSDLQKTLTACLITSPIFYGSTLSPLPISLAASVTATQHCRYKPPQKPGSKQELGPRLFVLGLSWLAFSAPLGYCIFHNTTATLYYLSDCLAALLDIFWFLPWLRSVLEYILLMPYRILCFFTGGSYYEEAWKKVLEILLREYTEREKEALQVLSLEVEASLEDITRSYRELAKTWHPDHNPSKNAEEMFMKIQEAYEVLLRRHRPHRFK
;
A
#
# COMPACT_ATOMS: atom_id res chain seq x y z
N MET A 1 0.79 8.08 15.30
CA MET A 1 1.08 7.08 16.35
C MET A 1 1.54 5.74 15.78
N LEU A 2 1.11 5.32 14.58
CA LEU A 2 1.53 4.03 13.99
C LEU A 2 3.02 3.85 13.68
N THR A 3 3.81 4.92 13.58
CA THR A 3 5.25 4.79 13.33
C THR A 3 6.09 4.84 14.60
N LEU A 4 5.52 5.04 15.81
CA LEU A 4 6.30 5.33 17.03
C LEU A 4 7.38 6.41 16.78
N GLY A 5 7.05 7.45 16.01
CA GLY A 5 8.03 8.47 15.61
C GLY A 5 9.07 8.00 14.59
N GLY A 6 8.80 6.99 13.76
CA GLY A 6 9.80 6.41 12.85
C GLY A 6 10.63 5.34 13.55
N PHE A 7 9.97 4.28 14.03
CA PHE A 7 10.58 3.12 14.66
C PHE A 7 11.40 3.45 15.91
N GLY A 8 10.89 4.34 16.78
CA GLY A 8 11.52 4.70 18.06
C GLY A 8 12.56 5.82 17.97
N PHE A 9 13.20 6.03 16.81
CA PHE A 9 14.18 7.11 16.61
C PHE A 9 13.59 8.52 16.78
N GLY A 10 12.31 8.70 16.44
CA GLY A 10 11.66 10.01 16.57
C GLY A 10 11.47 10.47 18.00
N TRP A 11 11.33 9.56 18.97
CA TRP A 11 11.23 9.93 20.38
C TRP A 11 12.56 10.47 20.90
N VAL A 12 13.67 9.82 20.54
CA VAL A 12 15.03 10.28 20.87
C VAL A 12 15.30 11.65 20.23
N ARG A 13 14.95 11.81 18.95
CA ARG A 13 15.03 13.10 18.25
C ARG A 13 14.20 14.18 18.94
N GLU A 14 13.01 13.84 19.43
CA GLU A 14 12.11 14.80 20.06
C GLU A 14 12.69 15.33 21.36
N ILE A 15 13.26 14.46 22.20
CA ILE A 15 13.94 14.84 23.46
C ILE A 15 15.10 15.81 23.18
N ILE A 16 15.92 15.51 22.16
CA ILE A 16 17.05 16.36 21.77
C ILE A 16 16.58 17.73 21.26
N ARG A 17 15.36 17.82 20.70
CA ARG A 17 14.83 19.02 20.08
C ARG A 17 14.00 19.91 21.01
N ILE A 18 13.70 19.47 22.24
CA ILE A 18 12.97 20.26 23.24
C ILE A 18 13.54 21.68 23.43
N PRO A 19 14.87 21.89 23.55
CA PRO A 19 15.42 23.24 23.71
C PRO A 19 15.15 24.15 22.52
N ALA A 20 15.17 23.61 21.30
CA ALA A 20 14.85 24.34 20.09
C ALA A 20 13.37 24.76 20.06
N TYR A 21 12.45 23.90 20.50
CA TYR A 21 11.04 24.25 20.60
C TYR A 21 10.78 25.33 21.65
N VAL A 22 11.51 25.32 22.76
CA VAL A 22 11.43 26.35 23.79
C VAL A 22 11.95 27.68 23.24
N ALA A 23 13.08 27.68 22.53
CA ALA A 23 13.62 28.87 21.89
C ALA A 23 12.69 29.44 20.81
N GLU A 24 12.08 28.58 20.00
CA GLU A 24 11.15 28.95 18.93
C GLU A 24 9.80 29.43 19.47
N ALA A 25 9.35 28.93 20.63
CA ALA A 25 8.18 29.45 21.34
C ALA A 25 8.43 30.82 22.01
N ASN A 26 9.70 31.11 22.35
CA ASN A 26 10.09 32.37 22.99
C ASN A 26 10.42 33.49 21.99
N GLN A 27 10.66 33.17 20.71
CA GLN A 27 10.89 34.16 19.66
C GLN A 27 9.54 34.56 19.03
N ASP A 28 9.09 35.77 19.32
CA ASP A 28 7.93 36.37 18.62
C ASP A 28 8.22 36.44 17.11
N ALA A 29 7.28 35.93 16.31
CA ALA A 29 7.34 35.70 14.87
C ALA A 29 7.54 36.98 14.03
N THR A 30 8.67 37.66 14.21
CA THR A 30 9.04 38.90 13.52
C THR A 30 10.16 38.58 12.53
N ASN A 31 9.77 38.43 11.26
CA ASN A 31 10.61 38.25 10.08
C ASN A 31 11.30 36.89 9.92
N MET A 32 10.52 35.84 9.59
CA MET A 32 11.05 34.59 9.05
C MET A 32 11.01 34.59 7.51
N ALA A 33 12.16 34.30 6.89
CA ALA A 33 12.29 33.94 5.48
C ALA A 33 11.38 32.75 5.13
N PRO A 34 10.97 32.56 3.86
CA PRO A 34 10.08 31.45 3.48
C PRO A 34 10.65 30.08 3.92
N PRO A 35 9.79 29.17 4.40
CA PRO A 35 10.25 27.91 4.97
C PRO A 35 10.91 27.05 3.90
N SER A 36 12.18 26.67 4.10
CA SER A 36 12.82 25.64 3.28
C SER A 36 12.39 24.25 3.80
N VAL A 37 11.93 23.40 2.88
CA VAL A 37 11.54 22.04 3.21
C VAL A 37 12.76 21.13 3.10
N GLY A 38 13.16 20.55 4.23
CA GLY A 38 14.26 19.57 4.25
C GLY A 38 13.90 18.26 3.53
N PRO A 39 14.88 17.55 2.97
CA PRO A 39 14.66 16.33 2.18
C PRO A 39 13.95 15.23 2.97
N VAL A 40 14.20 15.13 4.28
CA VAL A 40 13.53 14.17 5.18
C VAL A 40 12.02 14.42 5.24
N ARG A 41 11.61 15.70 5.26
CA ARG A 41 10.19 16.06 5.30
C ARG A 41 9.51 15.76 3.98
N PHE A 42 10.18 16.05 2.87
CA PHE A 42 9.69 15.69 1.54
C PHE A 42 9.51 14.18 1.40
N ALA A 43 10.52 13.39 1.77
CA ALA A 43 10.42 11.93 1.77
C ALA A 43 9.26 11.45 2.66
N GLY A 44 9.12 12.04 3.86
CA GLY A 44 8.00 11.76 4.75
C GLY A 44 6.62 12.05 4.12
N GLN A 45 6.47 13.17 3.39
CA GLN A 45 5.24 13.51 2.68
C GLN A 45 4.88 12.45 1.65
N VAL A 46 5.86 12.04 0.83
CA VAL A 46 5.66 11.01 -0.19
C VAL A 46 5.29 9.67 0.45
N CYS A 47 6.06 9.22 1.44
CA CYS A 47 5.79 7.94 2.10
C CYS A 47 4.42 7.90 2.78
N VAL A 48 4.03 8.95 3.51
CA VAL A 48 2.74 8.99 4.21
C VAL A 48 1.58 9.16 3.22
N GLY A 49 1.76 9.89 2.13
CA GLY A 49 0.76 10.01 1.07
C GLY A 49 0.51 8.68 0.37
N ILE A 50 1.58 7.96 -0.03
CA ILE A 50 1.49 6.59 -0.57
C ILE A 50 0.75 5.70 0.40
N TYR A 51 1.14 5.74 1.67
CA TYR A 51 0.54 4.93 2.70
C TYR A 51 -0.97 5.17 2.83
N PHE A 52 -1.41 6.43 2.89
CA PHE A 52 -2.84 6.76 2.94
C PHE A 52 -3.58 6.30 1.68
N GLY A 53 -2.96 6.42 0.50
CA GLY A 53 -3.52 5.90 -0.74
C GLY A 53 -3.66 4.37 -0.74
N THR A 54 -2.66 3.64 -0.25
CA THR A 54 -2.73 2.17 -0.14
C THR A 54 -3.80 1.71 0.84
N VAL A 55 -3.95 2.37 1.99
CA VAL A 55 -5.03 2.05 2.94
C VAL A 55 -6.41 2.30 2.31
N ALA A 56 -6.54 3.39 1.54
CA ALA A 56 -7.77 3.68 0.81
C ALA A 56 -8.05 2.64 -0.29
N LEU A 57 -7.03 2.17 -1.02
CA LEU A 57 -7.18 1.10 -2.02
C LEU A 57 -7.68 -0.19 -1.38
N ILE A 58 -7.17 -0.54 -0.21
CA ILE A 58 -7.58 -1.76 0.49
C ILE A 58 -9.01 -1.61 1.03
N GLY A 59 -9.31 -0.49 1.70
CA GLY A 59 -10.54 -0.36 2.47
C GLY A 59 -11.72 0.31 1.75
N LEU A 60 -11.47 1.08 0.69
CA LEU A 60 -12.44 1.99 0.09
C LEU A 60 -12.59 1.86 -1.44
N ASN A 61 -11.87 0.93 -2.08
CA ASN A 61 -11.90 0.76 -3.54
C ASN A 61 -13.28 0.34 -4.10
N SER A 62 -14.19 -0.16 -3.25
CA SER A 62 -15.58 -0.45 -3.63
C SER A 62 -16.45 0.80 -3.85
N LEU A 63 -15.98 1.99 -3.45
CA LEU A 63 -16.73 3.23 -3.62
C LEU A 63 -16.76 3.68 -5.09
N SER A 64 -17.88 4.27 -5.50
CA SER A 64 -17.98 4.89 -6.83
C SER A 64 -17.00 6.06 -6.95
N PHE A 65 -16.44 6.24 -8.16
CA PHE A 65 -15.44 7.27 -8.45
C PHE A 65 -14.20 7.21 -7.53
N PHE A 66 -13.89 6.05 -6.95
CA PHE A 66 -12.81 5.89 -5.98
C PHE A 66 -11.48 6.46 -6.49
N TYR A 67 -11.02 6.02 -7.67
CA TYR A 67 -9.75 6.47 -8.24
C TYR A 67 -9.72 7.96 -8.56
N LEU A 68 -10.88 8.57 -8.87
CA LEU A 68 -10.98 9.97 -9.31
C LEU A 68 -11.13 10.96 -8.15
N ILE A 69 -11.75 10.53 -7.05
CA ILE A 69 -12.10 11.43 -5.93
C ILE A 69 -11.53 10.89 -4.62
N VAL A 70 -11.92 9.70 -4.20
CA VAL A 70 -11.61 9.19 -2.86
C VAL A 70 -10.11 8.99 -2.69
N LEU A 71 -9.47 8.31 -3.63
CA LEU A 71 -8.03 8.05 -3.62
C LEU A 71 -7.18 9.33 -3.55
N PRO A 72 -7.33 10.32 -4.47
CA PRO A 72 -6.54 11.54 -4.41
C PRO A 72 -6.81 12.38 -3.15
N LEU A 73 -8.03 12.35 -2.60
CA LEU A 73 -8.31 12.99 -1.32
C LEU A 73 -7.57 12.32 -0.16
N CYS A 74 -7.55 10.99 -0.10
CA CYS A 74 -6.81 10.23 0.92
C CYS A 74 -5.30 10.48 0.81
N VAL A 75 -4.73 10.38 -0.38
CA VAL A 75 -3.30 10.65 -0.63
C VAL A 75 -2.94 12.09 -0.25
N GLY A 76 -3.74 13.06 -0.70
CA GLY A 76 -3.56 14.47 -0.40
C GLY A 76 -3.66 14.79 1.09
N ALA A 77 -4.57 14.14 1.82
CA ALA A 77 -4.67 14.25 3.28
C ALA A 77 -3.39 13.74 3.97
N GLY A 78 -2.83 12.61 3.52
CA GLY A 78 -1.56 12.07 4.04
C GLY A 78 -0.38 13.02 3.81
N VAL A 79 -0.24 13.56 2.61
CA VAL A 79 0.78 14.56 2.28
C VAL A 79 0.60 15.82 3.11
N HIS A 80 -0.64 16.31 3.21
CA HIS A 80 -0.94 17.53 3.96
C HIS A 80 -0.64 17.36 5.45
N LEU A 81 -0.94 16.20 6.03
CA LEU A 81 -0.62 15.88 7.43
C LEU A 81 0.87 16.09 7.72
N VAL A 82 1.76 15.57 6.87
CA VAL A 82 3.22 15.76 7.05
C VAL A 82 3.64 17.19 6.73
N SER A 83 3.02 17.82 5.74
CA SER A 83 3.25 19.24 5.41
C SER A 83 2.85 20.19 6.54
N SER A 84 1.99 19.75 7.46
CA SER A 84 1.44 20.54 8.57
C SER A 84 2.07 20.20 9.92
N VAL A 85 3.14 19.41 9.95
CA VAL A 85 3.93 19.14 11.16
C VAL A 85 4.74 20.38 11.59
N GLY A 86 4.74 20.67 12.90
CA GLY A 86 5.48 21.80 13.48
C GLY A 86 4.87 23.17 13.12
N GLN A 87 5.72 24.17 12.93
CA GLN A 87 5.33 25.56 12.62
C GLN A 87 5.04 25.82 11.14
N GLN A 88 5.28 24.84 10.26
CA GLN A 88 5.00 24.96 8.84
C GLN A 88 3.70 24.25 8.48
N THR A 89 3.05 24.73 7.43
CA THR A 89 1.86 24.18 6.79
C THR A 89 1.97 24.36 5.27
N SER A 90 1.12 23.70 4.50
CA SER A 90 0.98 23.95 3.06
C SER A 90 -0.41 24.44 2.72
N ASP A 91 -0.57 24.95 1.51
CA ASP A 91 -1.89 25.25 0.94
C ASP A 91 -2.63 23.95 0.61
N LEU A 92 -3.63 23.61 1.43
CA LEU A 92 -4.41 22.37 1.28
C LEU A 92 -5.14 22.33 -0.06
N GLN A 93 -5.72 23.44 -0.51
CA GLN A 93 -6.51 23.48 -1.72
C GLN A 93 -5.63 23.15 -2.93
N LYS A 94 -4.48 23.81 -3.04
CA LYS A 94 -3.53 23.56 -4.14
C LYS A 94 -2.99 22.13 -4.12
N THR A 95 -2.70 21.60 -2.93
CA THR A 95 -2.23 20.23 -2.76
C THR A 95 -3.29 19.21 -3.21
N LEU A 96 -4.56 19.41 -2.84
CA LEU A 96 -5.66 18.55 -3.26
C LEU A 96 -5.96 18.68 -4.76
N THR A 97 -5.90 19.89 -5.31
CA THR A 97 -6.06 20.11 -6.75
C THR A 97 -4.99 19.35 -7.54
N ALA A 98 -3.73 19.37 -7.09
CA ALA A 98 -2.66 18.59 -7.71
C ALA A 98 -2.97 17.08 -7.66
N CYS A 99 -3.51 16.57 -6.54
CA CYS A 99 -3.92 15.17 -6.43
C CYS A 99 -5.02 14.83 -7.44
N LEU A 100 -6.06 15.66 -7.52
CA LEU A 100 -7.21 15.46 -8.41
C LEU A 100 -6.85 15.57 -9.89
N ILE A 101 -5.88 16.42 -10.25
CA ILE A 101 -5.37 16.52 -11.63
C ILE A 101 -4.53 15.30 -12.01
N THR A 102 -3.74 14.78 -11.06
CA THR A 102 -2.82 13.67 -11.32
C THR A 102 -3.53 12.32 -11.34
N SER A 103 -4.61 12.17 -10.57
CA SER A 103 -5.32 10.90 -10.40
C SER A 103 -5.87 10.29 -11.71
N PRO A 104 -6.55 11.04 -12.60
CA PRO A 104 -7.09 10.49 -13.86
C PRO A 104 -6.03 9.89 -14.79
N ILE A 105 -4.80 10.39 -14.74
CA ILE A 105 -3.68 9.92 -15.56
C ILE A 105 -3.33 8.45 -15.24
N PHE A 106 -3.51 8.06 -13.97
CA PHE A 106 -3.19 6.73 -13.47
C PHE A 106 -4.44 5.96 -13.01
N TYR A 107 -5.58 6.24 -13.66
CA TYR A 107 -6.86 5.61 -13.32
C TYR A 107 -6.77 4.08 -13.38
N GLY A 108 -7.27 3.41 -12.32
CA GLY A 108 -7.32 1.95 -12.24
C GLY A 108 -5.99 1.25 -11.95
N SER A 109 -4.87 1.98 -11.86
CA SER A 109 -3.58 1.39 -11.51
C SER A 109 -3.42 1.26 -10.00
N THR A 110 -2.93 0.12 -9.52
CA THR A 110 -2.51 -0.10 -8.12
C THR A 110 -1.35 0.82 -7.71
N LEU A 111 -0.54 1.27 -8.67
CA LEU A 111 0.57 2.20 -8.45
C LEU A 111 0.14 3.67 -8.38
N SER A 112 -1.15 3.97 -8.61
CA SER A 112 -1.68 5.34 -8.58
C SER A 112 -1.34 6.19 -7.34
N PRO A 113 -1.20 5.65 -6.10
CA PRO A 113 -0.82 6.46 -4.95
C PRO A 113 0.55 7.16 -5.08
N LEU A 114 1.51 6.53 -5.76
CA LEU A 114 2.87 7.04 -5.88
C LEU A 114 2.97 8.35 -6.68
N PRO A 115 2.52 8.42 -7.96
CA PRO A 115 2.58 9.66 -8.72
C PRO A 115 1.70 10.76 -8.13
N ILE A 116 0.52 10.41 -7.60
CA ILE A 116 -0.37 11.36 -6.90
C ILE A 116 0.36 11.96 -5.69
N SER A 117 1.00 11.11 -4.88
CA SER A 117 1.71 11.54 -3.68
C SER A 117 2.95 12.39 -4.01
N LEU A 118 3.67 12.05 -5.06
CA LEU A 118 4.81 12.83 -5.54
C LEU A 118 4.37 14.24 -5.99
N ALA A 119 3.36 14.31 -6.85
CA ALA A 119 2.82 15.58 -7.36
C ALA A 119 2.29 16.47 -6.23
N ALA A 120 1.57 15.86 -5.28
CA ALA A 120 1.07 16.54 -4.09
C ALA A 120 2.22 17.04 -3.20
N SER A 121 3.26 16.23 -2.98
CA SER A 121 4.41 16.62 -2.15
C SER A 121 5.18 17.78 -2.78
N VAL A 122 5.43 17.74 -4.09
CA VAL A 122 6.04 18.86 -4.83
C VAL A 122 5.18 20.12 -4.67
N THR A 123 3.88 20.03 -4.90
CA THR A 123 2.98 21.17 -4.76
C THR A 123 2.94 21.73 -3.33
N ALA A 124 2.93 20.85 -2.32
CA ALA A 124 2.95 21.21 -0.91
C ALA A 124 4.25 21.91 -0.51
N THR A 125 5.39 21.50 -1.08
CA THR A 125 6.68 22.17 -0.86
C THR A 125 6.76 23.55 -1.53
N GLN A 126 6.25 23.68 -2.77
CA GLN A 126 6.20 24.95 -3.48
C GLN A 126 5.30 25.98 -2.79
N HIS A 127 4.25 25.51 -2.11
CA HIS A 127 3.26 26.34 -1.42
C HIS A 127 3.35 26.23 0.11
N CYS A 128 4.55 25.98 0.63
CA CYS A 128 4.79 25.92 2.07
C CYS A 128 4.74 27.31 2.71
N ARG A 129 4.10 27.42 3.88
CA ARG A 129 3.88 28.65 4.63
C ARG A 129 4.06 28.38 6.12
N TYR A 130 4.42 29.41 6.89
CA TYR A 130 4.35 29.34 8.34
C TYR A 130 2.90 29.40 8.82
N LYS A 131 2.61 28.70 9.91
CA LYS A 131 1.33 28.82 10.59
C LYS A 131 1.22 30.22 11.21
N PRO A 132 0.01 30.82 11.22
CA PRO A 132 -0.17 32.10 11.88
C PRO A 132 0.17 31.99 13.37
N PRO A 133 0.84 33.01 13.95
CA PRO A 133 1.17 33.01 15.37
C PRO A 133 -0.09 32.89 16.22
N GLN A 134 -0.02 32.07 17.27
CA GLN A 134 -1.14 31.93 18.20
C GLN A 134 -1.32 33.23 18.98
N LYS A 135 -2.56 33.67 19.13
CA LYS A 135 -2.86 34.84 19.98
C LYS A 135 -2.48 34.52 21.43
N PRO A 136 -1.71 35.39 22.12
CA PRO A 136 -1.38 35.19 23.52
C PRO A 136 -2.65 35.09 24.36
N GLY A 137 -2.75 34.06 25.20
CA GLY A 137 -3.93 33.81 26.06
C GLY A 137 -4.98 32.84 25.51
N SER A 138 -4.82 32.32 24.29
CA SER A 138 -5.65 31.22 23.78
C SER A 138 -5.36 29.92 24.55
N LYS A 139 -6.18 29.62 25.56
CA LYS A 139 -6.17 28.28 26.19
C LYS A 139 -6.77 27.30 25.18
N GLN A 140 -5.92 26.42 24.65
CA GLN A 140 -6.37 25.36 23.76
C GLN A 140 -7.01 24.26 24.61
N GLU A 141 -8.31 24.07 24.44
CA GLU A 141 -9.03 23.03 25.17
C GLU A 141 -8.54 21.64 24.75
N LEU A 142 -8.20 20.82 25.74
CA LEU A 142 -7.71 19.45 25.52
C LEU A 142 -8.81 18.54 24.93
N GLY A 143 -10.07 18.75 25.33
CA GLY A 143 -11.21 17.93 24.90
C GLY A 143 -11.38 17.87 23.38
N PRO A 144 -11.56 19.01 22.68
CA PRO A 144 -11.68 19.02 21.22
C PRO A 144 -10.48 18.41 20.50
N ARG A 145 -9.27 18.57 21.03
CA ARG A 145 -8.07 17.95 20.46
C ARG A 145 -8.07 16.44 20.58
N LEU A 146 -8.40 15.94 21.77
CA LEU A 146 -8.53 14.51 22.01
C LEU A 146 -9.66 13.91 21.16
N PHE A 147 -10.76 14.64 20.97
CA PHE A 147 -11.84 14.23 20.09
C PHE A 147 -11.39 14.16 18.62
N VAL A 148 -10.74 15.19 18.09
CA VAL A 148 -10.20 15.19 16.71
C VAL A 148 -9.14 14.10 16.54
N LEU A 149 -8.28 13.88 17.52
CA LEU A 149 -7.31 12.78 17.52
C LEU A 149 -8.00 11.42 17.53
N GLY A 150 -9.04 11.25 18.34
CA GLY A 150 -9.84 10.03 18.39
C GLY A 150 -10.54 9.76 17.06
N LEU A 151 -11.13 10.79 16.44
CA LEU A 151 -11.76 10.68 15.12
C LEU A 151 -10.73 10.34 14.04
N SER A 152 -9.55 10.96 14.09
CA SER A 152 -8.44 10.68 13.17
C SER A 152 -7.91 9.25 13.34
N TRP A 153 -7.83 8.77 14.58
CA TRP A 153 -7.48 7.38 14.87
C TRP A 153 -8.52 6.42 14.32
N LEU A 154 -9.80 6.69 14.56
CA LEU A 154 -10.90 5.80 14.15
C LEU A 154 -11.07 5.75 12.63
N ALA A 155 -10.96 6.89 11.94
CA ALA A 155 -10.95 6.97 10.48
C ALA A 155 -9.85 6.11 9.84
N PHE A 156 -8.81 5.80 10.61
CA PHE A 156 -7.64 5.06 10.15
C PHE A 156 -7.66 3.60 10.58
N SER A 157 -7.98 3.32 11.84
CA SER A 157 -8.02 1.96 12.39
C SER A 157 -9.25 1.19 11.96
N ALA A 158 -10.38 1.87 11.68
CA ALA A 158 -11.61 1.19 11.31
C ALA A 158 -11.56 0.55 9.92
N PRO A 159 -11.05 1.21 8.85
CA PRO A 159 -10.88 0.55 7.56
C PRO A 159 -9.88 -0.62 7.64
N LEU A 160 -8.74 -0.43 8.31
CA LEU A 160 -7.75 -1.50 8.51
C LEU A 160 -8.30 -2.67 9.32
N GLY A 161 -9.03 -2.39 10.40
CA GLY A 161 -9.70 -3.40 11.21
C GLY A 161 -10.76 -4.16 10.40
N TYR A 162 -11.60 -3.45 9.64
CA TYR A 162 -12.57 -4.07 8.74
C TYR A 162 -11.89 -4.99 7.72
N CYS A 163 -10.76 -4.58 7.15
CA CYS A 163 -10.01 -5.39 6.19
C CYS A 163 -9.40 -6.65 6.82
N ILE A 164 -8.89 -6.55 8.05
CA ILE A 164 -8.35 -7.69 8.81
C ILE A 164 -9.45 -8.71 9.16
N PHE A 165 -10.65 -8.25 9.50
CA PHE A 165 -11.72 -9.16 9.95
C PHE A 165 -12.63 -9.68 8.83
N HIS A 166 -12.80 -8.93 7.74
CA HIS A 166 -13.76 -9.26 6.68
C HIS A 166 -13.14 -9.56 5.31
N ASN A 167 -11.87 -9.22 5.05
CA ASN A 167 -11.27 -9.34 3.71
C ASN A 167 -9.76 -9.65 3.76
N THR A 168 -9.38 -10.62 4.61
CA THR A 168 -7.98 -10.95 4.92
C THR A 168 -7.17 -11.35 3.69
N THR A 169 -7.78 -12.03 2.71
CA THR A 169 -7.12 -12.47 1.48
C THR A 169 -6.88 -11.31 0.52
N ALA A 170 -7.90 -10.49 0.24
CA ALA A 170 -7.77 -9.33 -0.64
C ALA A 170 -6.71 -8.34 -0.12
N THR A 171 -6.70 -8.08 1.18
CA THR A 171 -5.69 -7.21 1.83
C THR A 171 -4.27 -7.74 1.62
N LEU A 172 -4.14 -9.07 1.64
CA LEU A 172 -2.89 -9.76 1.43
C LEU A 172 -2.40 -9.65 -0.02
N TYR A 173 -3.30 -9.83 -0.98
CA TYR A 173 -3.01 -9.74 -2.42
C TYR A 173 -2.70 -8.30 -2.86
N TYR A 174 -3.41 -7.29 -2.34
CA TYR A 174 -3.06 -5.90 -2.64
C TYR A 174 -1.68 -5.52 -2.11
N LEU A 175 -1.33 -6.01 -0.91
CA LEU A 175 0.00 -5.80 -0.34
C LEU A 175 1.07 -6.53 -1.15
N SER A 176 0.80 -7.77 -1.60
CA SER A 176 1.70 -8.50 -2.49
C SER A 176 1.90 -7.80 -3.82
N ASP A 177 0.82 -7.34 -4.46
CA ASP A 177 0.87 -6.71 -5.78
C ASP A 177 1.59 -5.36 -5.72
N CYS A 178 1.39 -4.59 -4.64
CA CYS A 178 2.16 -3.36 -4.42
C CYS A 178 3.65 -3.65 -4.21
N LEU A 179 3.98 -4.70 -3.44
CA LEU A 179 5.37 -5.10 -3.22
C LEU A 179 6.01 -5.65 -4.50
N ALA A 180 5.29 -6.43 -5.28
CA ALA A 180 5.71 -7.00 -6.56
C ALA A 180 5.96 -5.89 -7.58
N ALA A 181 5.02 -4.97 -7.78
CA ALA A 181 5.19 -3.85 -8.68
C ALA A 181 6.34 -2.92 -8.26
N LEU A 182 6.56 -2.74 -6.95
CA LEU A 182 7.70 -1.98 -6.43
C LEU A 182 9.02 -2.71 -6.69
N LEU A 183 9.06 -4.04 -6.55
CA LEU A 183 10.20 -4.88 -6.89
C LEU A 183 10.51 -4.87 -8.39
N ASP A 184 9.48 -4.92 -9.24
CA ASP A 184 9.58 -4.86 -10.70
C ASP A 184 10.13 -3.52 -11.19
N ILE A 185 9.76 -2.41 -10.54
CA ILE A 185 10.39 -1.10 -10.78
C ILE A 185 11.92 -1.17 -10.57
N PHE A 186 12.37 -2.06 -9.68
CA PHE A 186 13.78 -2.30 -9.39
C PHE A 186 14.30 -3.64 -9.95
N TRP A 187 13.76 -4.11 -11.09
CA TRP A 187 14.17 -5.37 -11.73
C TRP A 187 15.69 -5.49 -11.99
N PHE A 188 16.40 -4.36 -12.12
CA PHE A 188 17.84 -4.28 -12.33
C PHE A 188 18.67 -4.43 -11.04
N LEU A 189 18.04 -4.51 -9.86
CA LEU A 189 18.68 -4.65 -8.54
C LEU A 189 18.35 -6.02 -7.93
N PRO A 190 19.01 -7.10 -8.37
CA PRO A 190 18.71 -8.47 -7.93
C PRO A 190 18.87 -8.68 -6.40
N TRP A 191 19.71 -7.89 -5.74
CA TRP A 191 19.91 -7.92 -4.28
C TRP A 191 18.73 -7.34 -3.46
N LEU A 192 17.86 -6.51 -4.06
CA LEU A 192 16.81 -5.81 -3.33
C LEU A 192 15.76 -6.78 -2.78
N ARG A 193 15.50 -7.88 -3.52
CA ARG A 193 14.59 -8.95 -3.09
C ARG A 193 15.08 -9.61 -1.80
N SER A 194 16.38 -9.89 -1.71
CA SER A 194 17.01 -10.46 -0.51
C SER A 194 17.00 -9.50 0.67
N VAL A 195 17.20 -8.19 0.43
CA VAL A 195 17.09 -7.17 1.48
C VAL A 195 15.66 -7.04 1.98
N LEU A 196 14.67 -7.05 1.08
CA LEU A 196 13.26 -6.93 1.43
C LEU A 196 12.78 -8.15 2.21
N GLU A 197 13.13 -9.36 1.76
CA GLU A 197 12.86 -10.61 2.48
C GLU A 197 13.48 -10.60 3.88
N TYR A 198 14.73 -10.12 3.99
CA TYR A 198 15.40 -9.95 5.28
C TYR A 198 14.66 -8.97 6.20
N ILE A 199 14.20 -7.83 5.68
CA ILE A 199 13.45 -6.82 6.43
C ILE A 199 12.09 -7.35 6.87
N LEU A 200 11.36 -8.05 6.01
CA LEU A 200 10.05 -8.65 6.33
C LEU A 200 10.16 -9.79 7.35
N LEU A 201 11.25 -10.57 7.32
CA LEU A 201 11.52 -11.62 8.30
C LEU A 201 12.13 -11.11 9.61
N MET A 202 12.61 -9.87 9.64
CA MET A 202 13.30 -9.28 10.80
C MET A 202 12.43 -9.27 12.07
N PRO A 203 11.14 -8.87 12.04
CA PRO A 203 10.24 -8.93 13.20
C PRO A 203 10.04 -10.35 13.72
N TYR A 204 9.93 -11.34 12.81
CA TYR A 204 9.83 -12.75 13.16
C TYR A 204 11.13 -13.24 13.82
N ARG A 205 12.30 -12.93 13.25
CA ARG A 205 13.61 -13.27 13.82
C ARG A 205 13.81 -12.67 15.20
N ILE A 206 13.39 -11.42 15.40
CA ILE A 206 13.38 -10.76 16.71
C ILE A 206 12.44 -11.50 17.67
N LEU A 207 11.22 -11.83 17.25
CA LEU A 207 10.27 -12.56 18.07
C LEU A 207 10.81 -13.94 18.47
N CYS A 208 11.40 -14.69 17.54
CA CYS A 208 12.04 -15.97 17.78
C CYS A 208 13.26 -15.86 18.68
N PHE A 209 14.05 -14.80 18.55
CA PHE A 209 15.17 -14.51 19.45
C PHE A 209 14.70 -14.33 20.88
N PHE A 210 13.56 -13.65 21.10
CA PHE A 210 12.99 -13.46 22.43
C PHE A 210 12.20 -14.67 22.96
N THR A 211 11.61 -15.49 22.09
CA THR A 211 10.70 -16.60 22.48
C THR A 211 11.30 -18.00 22.37
N GLY A 212 12.50 -18.15 21.78
CA GLY A 212 13.22 -19.42 21.63
C GLY A 212 12.55 -20.45 20.71
N GLY A 213 11.44 -20.10 20.05
CA GLY A 213 10.65 -21.02 19.23
C GLY A 213 11.07 -21.03 17.76
N SER A 214 11.56 -22.17 17.26
CA SER A 214 11.87 -22.41 15.83
C SER A 214 10.67 -22.95 15.04
N TYR A 215 9.55 -23.26 15.71
CA TYR A 215 8.47 -24.11 15.18
C TYR A 215 7.65 -23.52 14.00
N TYR A 216 7.80 -22.22 13.71
CA TYR A 216 6.99 -21.52 12.70
C TYR A 216 7.79 -21.00 11.50
N GLU A 217 9.10 -21.25 11.41
CA GLU A 217 9.94 -20.61 10.37
C GLU A 217 9.54 -21.09 8.96
N GLU A 218 9.20 -22.36 8.83
CA GLU A 218 8.72 -22.96 7.58
C GLU A 218 7.29 -22.52 7.23
N ALA A 219 6.45 -22.29 8.25
CA ALA A 219 5.10 -21.77 8.05
C ALA A 219 5.15 -20.30 7.58
N TRP A 220 5.99 -19.47 8.20
CA TRP A 220 6.19 -18.09 7.79
C TRP A 220 6.88 -17.97 6.44
N LYS A 221 7.89 -18.81 6.14
CA LYS A 221 8.48 -18.88 4.79
C LYS A 221 7.46 -19.29 3.74
N LYS A 222 6.58 -20.25 4.01
CA LYS A 222 5.49 -20.61 3.10
C LYS A 222 4.48 -19.48 2.91
N VAL A 223 4.12 -18.78 3.98
CA VAL A 223 3.22 -17.62 3.89
C VAL A 223 3.89 -16.50 3.09
N LEU A 224 5.17 -16.21 3.32
CA LEU A 224 5.96 -15.24 2.55
C LEU A 224 6.14 -15.65 1.09
N GLU A 225 6.33 -16.94 0.82
CA GLU A 225 6.39 -17.49 -0.52
C GLU A 225 5.05 -17.32 -1.23
N ILE A 226 3.93 -17.67 -0.59
CA ILE A 226 2.57 -17.43 -1.13
C ILE A 226 2.33 -15.93 -1.36
N LEU A 227 2.76 -15.08 -0.43
CA LEU A 227 2.67 -13.62 -0.48
C LEU A 227 3.54 -12.97 -1.55
N LEU A 228 4.68 -13.54 -1.90
CA LEU A 228 5.62 -12.95 -2.87
C LEU A 228 5.64 -13.71 -4.19
N ARG A 229 4.82 -14.76 -4.33
CA ARG A 229 4.72 -15.58 -5.53
C ARG A 229 3.69 -14.99 -6.46
N GLU A 230 4.18 -13.96 -7.17
CA GLU A 230 3.51 -13.38 -8.31
C GLU A 230 3.11 -14.46 -9.32
N TYR A 231 1.89 -14.35 -9.84
CA TYR A 231 1.48 -15.17 -10.99
C TYR A 231 2.33 -14.76 -12.19
N THR A 232 3.02 -15.73 -12.78
CA THR A 232 3.68 -15.49 -14.07
C THR A 232 2.62 -15.19 -15.13
N GLU A 233 2.98 -14.41 -16.15
CA GLU A 233 2.04 -14.03 -17.24
C GLU A 233 1.33 -15.26 -17.84
N ARG A 234 2.05 -16.39 -17.98
CA ARG A 234 1.49 -17.67 -18.43
C ARG A 234 0.43 -18.26 -17.50
N GLU A 235 0.56 -18.08 -16.19
CA GLU A 235 -0.44 -18.54 -15.23
C GLU A 235 -1.67 -17.61 -15.19
N LYS A 236 -1.47 -16.30 -15.39
CA LYS A 236 -2.59 -15.34 -15.53
C LYS A 236 -3.41 -15.64 -16.78
N GLU A 237 -2.75 -15.88 -17.91
CA GLU A 237 -3.39 -16.30 -19.15
C GLU A 237 -4.13 -17.64 -18.97
N ALA A 238 -3.53 -18.61 -18.29
CA ALA A 238 -4.16 -19.90 -18.02
C ALA A 238 -5.45 -19.78 -17.17
N LEU A 239 -5.46 -18.90 -16.17
CA LEU A 239 -6.65 -18.62 -15.36
C LEU A 239 -7.77 -17.97 -16.20
N GLN A 240 -7.41 -17.03 -17.08
CA GLN A 240 -8.37 -16.39 -17.99
C GLN A 240 -8.96 -17.40 -18.97
N VAL A 241 -8.15 -18.31 -19.53
CA VAL A 241 -8.62 -19.37 -20.44
C VAL A 241 -9.62 -20.30 -19.73
N LEU A 242 -9.38 -20.63 -18.46
CA LEU A 242 -10.32 -21.41 -17.66
C LEU A 242 -11.47 -20.57 -17.06
N SER A 243 -11.53 -19.28 -17.33
CA SER A 243 -12.53 -18.35 -16.77
C SER A 243 -12.59 -18.40 -15.23
N LEU A 244 -11.42 -18.51 -14.62
CA LEU A 244 -11.25 -18.61 -13.17
C LEU A 244 -10.59 -17.35 -12.61
N GLU A 245 -10.95 -17.01 -11.39
CA GLU A 245 -10.28 -15.93 -10.65
C GLU A 245 -8.91 -16.39 -10.15
N VAL A 246 -8.07 -15.41 -9.79
CA VAL A 246 -6.67 -15.57 -9.33
C VAL A 246 -6.56 -16.37 -8.01
N GLU A 247 -7.69 -16.78 -7.44
CA GLU A 247 -7.81 -17.55 -6.20
C GLU A 247 -8.48 -18.93 -6.38
N ALA A 248 -8.65 -19.41 -7.61
CA ALA A 248 -9.34 -20.68 -7.86
C ALA A 248 -8.63 -21.88 -7.22
N SER A 249 -9.36 -22.64 -6.41
CA SER A 249 -8.86 -23.86 -5.79
C SER A 249 -8.59 -24.96 -6.83
N LEU A 250 -7.82 -25.99 -6.49
CA LEU A 250 -7.65 -27.18 -7.33
C LEU A 250 -8.99 -27.80 -7.75
N GLU A 251 -9.97 -27.76 -6.85
CA GLU A 251 -11.31 -28.28 -7.11
C GLU A 251 -12.03 -27.43 -8.16
N ASP A 252 -11.87 -26.11 -8.11
CA ASP A 252 -12.47 -25.20 -9.10
C ASP A 252 -11.75 -25.26 -10.45
N ILE A 253 -10.42 -25.41 -10.45
CA ILE A 253 -9.61 -25.65 -11.66
C ILE A 253 -10.03 -26.93 -12.35
N THR A 254 -10.17 -28.03 -11.59
CA THR A 254 -10.60 -29.31 -12.15
C THR A 254 -12.07 -29.31 -12.57
N ARG A 255 -12.95 -28.58 -11.87
CA ARG A 255 -14.36 -28.41 -12.25
C ARG A 255 -14.49 -27.64 -13.56
N SER A 256 -13.90 -26.45 -13.65
CA SER A 256 -13.95 -25.62 -14.86
C SER A 256 -13.34 -26.33 -16.06
N TYR A 257 -12.19 -27.01 -15.88
CA TYR A 257 -11.60 -27.84 -16.93
C TYR A 257 -12.59 -28.89 -17.46
N ARG A 258 -13.30 -29.62 -16.60
CA ARG A 258 -14.27 -30.65 -17.02
C ARG A 258 -15.45 -30.04 -17.79
N GLU A 259 -15.95 -28.89 -17.34
CA GLU A 259 -17.07 -28.19 -17.98
C GLU A 259 -16.68 -27.64 -19.36
N LEU A 260 -15.52 -27.00 -19.45
CA LEU A 260 -14.99 -26.45 -20.71
C LEU A 260 -14.58 -27.57 -21.68
N ALA A 261 -13.92 -28.63 -21.19
CA ALA A 261 -13.53 -29.78 -22.01
C ALA A 261 -14.75 -30.49 -22.60
N LYS A 262 -15.86 -30.61 -21.86
CA LYS A 262 -17.11 -31.18 -22.37
C LYS A 262 -17.76 -30.29 -23.44
N THR A 263 -17.67 -28.97 -23.27
CA THR A 263 -18.27 -27.97 -24.17
C THR A 263 -17.50 -27.82 -25.48
N TRP A 264 -16.17 -27.91 -25.41
CA TRP A 264 -15.27 -27.71 -26.55
C TRP A 264 -14.68 -29.00 -27.11
N HIS A 265 -15.17 -30.17 -26.69
CA HIS A 265 -14.67 -31.46 -27.20
C HIS A 265 -14.90 -31.57 -28.72
N PRO A 266 -13.86 -31.89 -29.52
CA PRO A 266 -13.97 -31.93 -30.99
C PRO A 266 -14.99 -32.96 -31.48
N ASP A 267 -15.23 -34.04 -30.72
CA ASP A 267 -16.25 -35.05 -31.08
C ASP A 267 -17.71 -34.57 -30.94
N HIS A 268 -17.97 -33.56 -30.10
CA HIS A 268 -19.32 -33.09 -29.81
C HIS A 268 -19.59 -31.66 -30.29
N ASN A 269 -18.55 -30.88 -30.56
CA ASN A 269 -18.65 -29.50 -30.99
C ASN A 269 -18.21 -29.35 -32.46
N PRO A 270 -19.13 -29.09 -33.40
CA PRO A 270 -18.84 -29.01 -34.83
C PRO A 270 -18.19 -27.69 -35.26
N SER A 271 -17.83 -26.80 -34.33
CA SER A 271 -17.17 -25.53 -34.67
C SER A 271 -15.71 -25.73 -35.08
N LYS A 272 -15.27 -25.00 -36.12
CA LYS A 272 -13.88 -25.06 -36.61
C LYS A 272 -12.83 -24.65 -35.57
N ASN A 273 -13.24 -23.90 -34.54
CA ASN A 273 -12.36 -23.41 -33.49
C ASN A 273 -12.37 -24.32 -32.24
N ALA A 274 -13.15 -25.42 -32.24
CA ALA A 274 -13.28 -26.30 -31.09
C ALA A 274 -11.95 -26.97 -30.73
N GLU A 275 -11.21 -27.46 -31.72
CA GLU A 275 -9.92 -28.12 -31.54
C GLU A 275 -8.86 -27.16 -30.96
N GLU A 276 -8.76 -25.95 -31.51
CA GLU A 276 -7.83 -24.92 -31.01
C GLU A 276 -8.16 -24.50 -29.57
N MET A 277 -9.44 -24.31 -29.25
CA MET A 277 -9.87 -23.96 -27.90
C MET A 277 -9.64 -25.11 -26.92
N PHE A 278 -9.90 -26.35 -27.33
CA PHE A 278 -9.66 -27.53 -26.51
C PHE A 278 -8.18 -27.67 -26.14
N MET A 279 -7.28 -27.46 -27.10
CA MET A 279 -5.82 -27.45 -26.86
C MET A 279 -5.41 -26.36 -25.87
N LYS A 280 -5.94 -25.14 -26.02
CA LYS A 280 -5.68 -24.04 -25.07
C LYS A 280 -6.17 -24.33 -23.65
N ILE A 281 -7.37 -24.92 -23.52
CA ILE A 281 -7.94 -25.33 -22.23
C ILE A 281 -7.06 -26.40 -21.56
N GLN A 282 -6.55 -27.35 -22.34
CA GLN A 282 -5.66 -28.40 -21.83
C GLN A 282 -4.31 -27.83 -21.37
N GLU A 283 -3.69 -26.96 -22.16
CA GLU A 283 -2.44 -26.29 -21.80
C GLU A 283 -2.60 -25.43 -20.53
N ALA A 284 -3.68 -24.66 -20.44
CA ALA A 284 -4.01 -23.87 -19.25
C ALA A 284 -4.17 -24.73 -17.99
N TYR A 285 -4.86 -25.87 -18.11
CA TYR A 285 -5.02 -26.81 -17.02
C TYR A 285 -3.68 -27.41 -16.56
N GLU A 286 -2.79 -27.79 -17.49
CA GLU A 286 -1.48 -28.34 -17.14
C GLU A 286 -0.58 -27.34 -16.41
N VAL A 287 -0.58 -26.07 -16.85
CA VAL A 287 0.18 -24.99 -16.22
C VAL A 287 -0.28 -24.80 -14.76
N LEU A 288 -1.60 -24.73 -14.54
CA LEU A 288 -2.18 -24.53 -13.20
C LEU A 288 -2.07 -25.77 -12.30
N LEU A 289 -2.08 -26.97 -12.88
CA LEU A 289 -1.85 -28.22 -12.15
C LEU A 289 -0.40 -28.35 -11.68
N ARG A 290 0.57 -27.95 -12.52
CA ARG A 290 2.00 -27.92 -12.13
C ARG A 290 2.24 -26.96 -10.98
N ARG A 291 1.54 -25.83 -10.93
CA ARG A 291 1.58 -24.88 -9.81
C ARG A 291 1.18 -25.52 -8.48
N HIS A 292 0.15 -26.36 -8.50
CA HIS A 292 -0.41 -26.98 -7.30
C HIS A 292 0.24 -28.31 -6.90
N ARG A 293 1.11 -28.91 -7.73
CA ARG A 293 1.87 -30.09 -7.32
C ARG A 293 2.94 -29.70 -6.30
N PRO A 294 3.04 -30.39 -5.15
CA PRO A 294 4.19 -30.23 -4.27
C PRO A 294 5.46 -30.64 -5.03
N HIS A 295 6.47 -29.77 -5.06
CA HIS A 295 7.80 -30.14 -5.54
C HIS A 295 8.32 -31.28 -4.67
N ARG A 296 8.28 -32.51 -5.19
CA ARG A 296 9.06 -33.61 -4.62
C ARG A 296 10.52 -33.35 -4.97
N PHE A 297 11.27 -32.81 -4.01
CA PHE A 297 12.72 -32.87 -4.06
C PHE A 297 13.12 -34.34 -4.25
N LYS A 298 13.85 -34.63 -5.32
CA LYS A 298 14.57 -35.88 -5.53
C LYS A 298 16.04 -35.65 -5.18
#